data_AF-A0A2H6FW65-F1
#
_entry.id   AF-A0A2H6FW65-F1
#
_cell.length_a   1.000
_cell.length_b   1.000
_cell.length_c   1.000
_cell.angle_alpha   90.00
_cell.angle_beta   90.00
_cell.angle_gamma   90.00
#
_symmetry.space_group_name_H-M   'P 1'
#
loop_
_entity.id
_entity.type
_entity.pdbx_description
1 polymer ?
#
loop_
_entity_poly.entity_id
_entity_poly.type
_entity_poly.pdbx_seq_one_letter_code
_entity_poly.pdbx_strand_id
1 'polypeptide(L)'
;MGLFNFIKKKISLEDYAELLLEALIDLEKRILQDFLHRTFECDVEDEALKYEVRIFSLWLITLRIPSEKLRDILHDTFCTSIGANQEVKEMFYQDIDRRYRNYFTAYNMWIKNPQNGHMIGTAIIETMKNLNPNFSLEKGPLPLIGAMEAHKGFLFFTSTFELSLKMIGFIKDKYTVEGL
;
A
#
# COMPACT_ATOMS: atom_id res chain seq x y z
N MET A 1 19.55 -26.50 -24.49
CA MET A 1 18.72 -26.28 -23.29
C MET A 1 17.51 -25.49 -23.73
N GLY A 2 16.31 -26.03 -23.53
CA GLY A 2 15.09 -25.58 -24.21
C GLY A 2 14.69 -24.15 -23.83
N LEU A 3 14.48 -23.32 -24.84
CA LEU A 3 13.63 -22.13 -24.74
C LEU A 3 12.21 -22.63 -24.42
N PHE A 4 11.84 -22.63 -23.14
CA PHE A 4 10.42 -22.61 -22.80
C PHE A 4 9.91 -21.21 -23.15
N ASN A 5 9.28 -21.09 -24.32
CA ASN A 5 8.41 -19.96 -24.61
C ASN A 5 7.25 -20.01 -23.60
N PHE A 6 7.38 -19.29 -22.48
CA PHE A 6 6.26 -18.98 -21.62
C PHE A 6 5.32 -18.04 -22.40
N ILE A 7 4.34 -18.62 -23.09
CA ILE A 7 3.21 -17.85 -23.62
C ILE A 7 2.43 -17.35 -22.40
N LYS A 8 2.57 -16.07 -22.10
CA LYS A 8 1.79 -15.42 -21.04
C LYS A 8 0.30 -15.46 -21.39
N LYS A 9 -0.56 -15.72 -20.40
CA LYS A 9 -2.01 -15.71 -20.59
C LYS A 9 -2.47 -14.26 -20.73
N LYS A 10 -3.23 -13.96 -21.78
CA LYS A 10 -3.86 -12.64 -21.95
C LYS A 10 -5.04 -12.49 -20.99
N ILE A 11 -5.16 -11.32 -20.37
CA ILE A 11 -6.23 -10.99 -19.42
C ILE A 11 -6.69 -9.54 -19.62
N SER A 12 -7.92 -9.24 -19.21
CA SER A 12 -8.47 -7.89 -19.21
C SER A 12 -7.85 -7.00 -18.12
N LEU A 13 -8.16 -5.70 -18.13
CA LEU A 13 -7.76 -4.78 -17.06
C LEU A 13 -8.45 -5.14 -15.75
N GLU A 14 -9.72 -5.54 -15.83
CA GLU A 14 -10.57 -5.93 -14.71
C GLU A 14 -10.04 -7.21 -14.05
N ASP A 15 -9.74 -8.26 -14.84
CA ASP A 15 -9.10 -9.48 -14.34
C ASP A 15 -7.75 -9.17 -13.67
N TYR A 16 -6.98 -8.25 -14.25
CA TYR A 16 -5.70 -7.85 -13.67
C TYR A 16 -5.88 -7.10 -12.35
N ALA A 17 -6.90 -6.24 -12.24
CA ALA A 17 -7.25 -5.57 -10.98
C ALA A 17 -7.66 -6.60 -9.91
N GLU A 18 -8.44 -7.62 -10.25
CA GLU A 18 -8.80 -8.71 -9.32
C GLU A 18 -7.55 -9.45 -8.81
N LEU A 19 -6.62 -9.81 -9.69
CA LEU A 19 -5.34 -10.44 -9.31
C LEU A 19 -4.49 -9.54 -8.39
N LEU A 20 -4.53 -8.22 -8.62
CA LEU A 20 -3.86 -7.26 -7.75
C LEU A 20 -4.53 -7.16 -6.37
N LEU A 21 -5.86 -7.32 -6.28
CA LEU A 21 -6.58 -7.39 -5.00
C LEU A 21 -6.27 -8.68 -4.23
N GLU A 22 -6.14 -9.82 -4.91
CA GLU A 22 -5.67 -11.05 -4.27
C GLU A 22 -4.28 -10.86 -3.66
N ALA A 23 -3.35 -10.24 -4.41
CA ALA A 23 -2.02 -9.91 -3.92
C ALA A 23 -2.07 -8.93 -2.74
N LEU A 24 -3.00 -7.98 -2.75
CA LEU A 24 -3.21 -7.04 -1.64
C LEU A 24 -3.65 -7.77 -0.36
N ILE A 25 -4.60 -8.71 -0.44
CA ILE A 25 -5.07 -9.48 0.73
C ILE A 25 -3.91 -10.27 1.36
N ASP A 26 -3.07 -10.88 0.54
CA ASP A 26 -1.90 -11.61 1.03
C ASP A 26 -0.82 -10.68 1.62
N LEU A 27 -0.69 -9.46 1.07
CA LEU A 27 0.19 -8.43 1.61
C LEU A 27 -0.30 -7.92 2.98
N GLU A 28 -1.61 -7.65 3.12
CA GLU A 28 -2.24 -7.23 4.39
C GLU A 28 -1.95 -8.23 5.52
N LYS A 29 -2.17 -9.53 5.25
CA LYS A 29 -1.92 -10.59 6.23
C LYS A 29 -0.48 -10.59 6.72
N ARG A 30 0.48 -10.44 5.79
CA ARG A 30 1.92 -10.38 6.13
C ARG A 30 2.26 -9.13 6.91
N ILE A 31 1.70 -7.97 6.56
CA ILE A 31 1.89 -6.72 7.31
C ILE A 31 1.41 -6.89 8.76
N LEU A 32 0.19 -7.37 8.95
CA LEU A 32 -0.38 -7.57 10.29
C LEU A 32 0.44 -8.60 11.10
N GLN A 33 0.64 -9.80 10.56
CA GLN A 33 1.21 -10.93 11.32
C GLN A 33 2.74 -10.89 11.44
N ASP A 34 3.44 -10.58 10.35
CA ASP A 34 4.90 -10.71 10.31
C ASP A 34 5.61 -9.41 10.69
N PHE A 35 5.01 -8.27 10.40
CA PHE A 35 5.70 -7.00 10.51
C PHE A 35 5.22 -6.14 11.68
N LEU A 36 3.94 -5.81 11.78
CA LEU A 36 3.44 -4.90 12.80
C LEU A 36 3.52 -5.51 14.19
N HIS A 37 3.03 -6.75 14.35
CA HIS A 37 3.12 -7.46 15.63
C HIS A 37 4.56 -7.58 16.13
N ARG A 38 5.52 -7.89 15.23
CA ARG A 38 6.93 -8.08 15.61
C ARG A 38 7.73 -6.79 15.77
N THR A 39 7.40 -5.74 15.01
CA THR A 39 8.20 -4.51 14.96
C THR A 39 7.72 -3.45 15.94
N PHE A 40 6.40 -3.38 16.14
CA PHE A 40 5.73 -2.31 16.90
C PHE A 40 4.80 -2.82 18.01
N GLU A 41 4.66 -4.14 18.18
CA GLU A 41 3.82 -4.75 19.23
C GLU A 41 2.35 -4.30 19.16
N CYS A 42 1.87 -3.99 17.95
CA CYS A 42 0.48 -3.57 17.74
C CYS A 42 -0.51 -4.73 17.96
N ASP A 43 -1.71 -4.38 18.44
CA ASP A 43 -2.83 -5.32 18.50
C ASP A 43 -3.38 -5.57 17.10
N VAL A 44 -3.10 -6.75 16.56
CA VAL A 44 -3.50 -7.13 15.19
C VAL A 44 -4.98 -7.43 15.06
N GLU A 45 -5.71 -7.53 16.18
CA GLU A 45 -7.16 -7.71 16.18
C GLU A 45 -7.92 -6.37 16.13
N ASP A 46 -7.23 -5.24 16.30
CA ASP A 46 -7.82 -3.90 16.19
C ASP A 46 -8.32 -3.63 14.74
N GLU A 47 -9.63 -3.41 14.60
CA GLU A 47 -10.27 -3.16 13.31
C GLU A 47 -9.85 -1.83 12.66
N ALA A 48 -9.54 -0.80 13.45
CA ALA A 48 -9.01 0.45 12.92
C ALA A 48 -7.59 0.24 12.38
N LEU A 49 -6.76 -0.56 13.06
CA LEU A 49 -5.44 -0.93 12.54
C LEU A 49 -5.56 -1.73 11.23
N LYS A 50 -6.44 -2.75 11.20
CA LYS A 50 -6.71 -3.54 9.98
C LYS A 50 -7.11 -2.63 8.80
N TYR A 51 -7.93 -1.62 9.06
CA TYR A 51 -8.33 -0.63 8.05
C TYR A 51 -7.15 0.23 7.57
N GLU A 52 -6.30 0.74 8.45
CA GLU A 52 -5.12 1.52 8.04
C GLU A 52 -4.08 0.67 7.29
N VAL A 53 -3.91 -0.61 7.67
CA VAL A 53 -3.07 -1.56 6.92
C VAL A 53 -3.60 -1.80 5.52
N ARG A 54 -4.92 -1.92 5.37
CA ARG A 54 -5.57 -2.08 4.06
C ARG A 54 -5.33 -0.88 3.16
N ILE A 55 -5.53 0.34 3.67
CA ILE A 55 -5.26 1.57 2.91
C ILE A 55 -3.78 1.65 2.49
N PHE A 56 -2.86 1.34 3.40
CA PHE A 56 -1.43 1.34 3.09
C PHE A 56 -1.03 0.27 2.08
N SER A 57 -1.59 -0.94 2.20
CA SER A 57 -1.36 -2.02 1.22
C SER A 57 -1.83 -1.61 -0.16
N LEU A 58 -3.02 -1.00 -0.25
CA LEU A 58 -3.55 -0.46 -1.49
C LEU A 58 -2.67 0.65 -2.06
N TRP A 59 -2.12 1.53 -1.21
CA TRP A 59 -1.17 2.55 -1.64
C TRP A 59 0.11 1.93 -2.24
N LEU A 60 0.67 0.89 -1.59
CA LEU A 60 1.87 0.20 -2.09
C LEU A 60 1.65 -0.43 -3.46
N ILE A 61 0.47 -1.04 -3.69
CA ILE A 61 0.11 -1.58 -5.00
C ILE A 61 -0.09 -0.44 -6.01
N THR A 62 -0.82 0.61 -5.63
CA THR A 62 -1.12 1.78 -6.45
C THR A 62 0.16 2.48 -6.95
N LEU A 63 1.18 2.60 -6.11
CA LEU A 63 2.50 3.15 -6.46
C LEU A 63 3.14 2.47 -7.68
N ARG A 64 2.76 1.23 -7.98
CA ARG A 64 3.33 0.42 -9.06
C ARG A 64 2.52 0.46 -10.35
N ILE A 65 1.39 1.15 -10.35
CA ILE A 65 0.46 1.24 -11.47
C ILE A 65 0.66 2.60 -12.16
N PRO A 66 1.27 2.63 -13.35
CA PRO A 66 1.46 3.87 -14.09
C PRO A 66 0.16 4.38 -14.74
N SER A 67 -0.77 3.48 -15.07
CA SER A 67 -2.03 3.82 -15.74
C SER A 67 -3.07 4.31 -14.74
N GLU A 68 -3.54 5.55 -14.91
CA GLU A 68 -4.61 6.13 -14.11
C GLU A 68 -5.90 5.31 -14.19
N LYS A 69 -6.30 4.91 -15.41
CA LYS A 69 -7.46 4.04 -15.62
C LYS A 69 -7.38 2.75 -14.80
N LEU A 70 -6.22 2.11 -14.73
CA LEU A 70 -6.07 0.88 -13.95
C LEU A 70 -6.12 1.15 -12.43
N ARG A 71 -5.65 2.32 -11.97
CA ARG A 71 -5.81 2.71 -10.56
C ARG A 71 -7.30 2.84 -10.22
N ASP A 72 -8.05 3.56 -11.04
CA ASP A 72 -9.49 3.74 -10.83
C ASP A 72 -10.23 2.39 -10.80
N ILE A 73 -9.93 1.49 -11.76
CA ILE A 73 -10.49 0.14 -11.77
C ILE A 73 -10.11 -0.62 -10.49
N LEU A 74 -8.86 -0.56 -10.05
CA LEU A 74 -8.43 -1.24 -8.81
C LEU A 74 -9.21 -0.73 -7.58
N HIS A 75 -9.35 0.58 -7.42
CA HIS A 75 -10.07 1.18 -6.29
C HIS A 75 -11.57 0.84 -6.35
N ASP A 76 -12.18 0.86 -7.54
CA ASP A 76 -13.57 0.48 -7.73
C ASP A 76 -13.82 -1.00 -7.45
N THR A 77 -12.98 -1.89 -8.00
CA THR A 77 -13.06 -3.34 -7.72
C THR A 77 -12.87 -3.62 -6.24
N PHE A 78 -11.98 -2.88 -5.55
CA PHE A 78 -11.84 -2.98 -4.11
C PHE A 78 -13.14 -2.63 -3.38
N CYS A 79 -13.76 -1.48 -3.69
CA CYS A 79 -15.04 -1.08 -3.08
C CYS A 79 -16.14 -2.12 -3.32
N THR A 80 -16.22 -2.67 -4.53
CA THR A 80 -17.17 -3.75 -4.85
C THR A 80 -16.88 -5.01 -4.04
N SER A 81 -15.61 -5.40 -3.87
CA SER A 81 -15.23 -6.62 -3.15
C SER A 81 -15.63 -6.61 -1.67
N ILE A 82 -15.69 -5.42 -1.06
CA ILE A 82 -16.12 -5.24 0.34
C ILE A 82 -17.62 -4.95 0.48
N GLY A 83 -18.38 -4.98 -0.62
CA GLY A 83 -19.81 -4.68 -0.63
C GLY A 83 -20.13 -3.23 -0.27
N ALA A 84 -19.24 -2.28 -0.58
CA ALA A 84 -19.47 -0.87 -0.29
C ALA A 84 -20.66 -0.34 -1.10
N ASN A 85 -21.61 0.30 -0.40
CA ASN A 85 -22.62 1.13 -1.06
C ASN A 85 -22.01 2.49 -1.46
N GLN A 86 -22.80 3.36 -2.10
CA GLN A 86 -22.30 4.65 -2.59
C GLN A 86 -21.73 5.56 -1.49
N GLU A 87 -22.37 5.61 -0.32
CA GLU A 87 -21.91 6.40 0.82
C GLU A 87 -20.56 5.89 1.37
N VAL A 88 -20.45 4.57 1.55
CA VAL A 88 -19.20 3.92 1.99
C VAL A 88 -18.09 4.12 0.97
N LYS A 89 -18.41 4.04 -0.32
CA LYS A 89 -17.48 4.30 -1.41
C LYS A 89 -16.95 5.74 -1.34
N GLU A 90 -17.82 6.73 -1.17
CA GLU A 90 -17.43 8.13 -1.04
C GLU A 90 -16.54 8.39 0.19
N MET A 91 -16.90 7.82 1.35
CA MET A 91 -16.08 7.92 2.56
C MET A 91 -14.70 7.27 2.37
N PHE A 92 -14.66 6.10 1.74
CA PHE A 92 -13.40 5.42 1.42
C PHE A 92 -12.51 6.27 0.50
N TYR A 93 -13.08 6.90 -0.53
CA TYR A 93 -12.31 7.78 -1.41
C TYR A 93 -11.72 8.99 -0.69
N GLN A 94 -12.47 9.58 0.26
CA GLN A 94 -11.96 10.67 1.10
C GLN A 94 -10.83 10.18 2.02
N ASP A 95 -10.96 8.98 2.55
CA ASP A 95 -9.94 8.37 3.40
C ASP A 95 -8.64 8.11 2.63
N ILE A 96 -8.71 7.47 1.46
CA ILE A 96 -7.52 7.19 0.67
C ILE A 96 -6.86 8.49 0.20
N ASP A 97 -7.60 9.52 -0.24
CA ASP A 97 -6.99 10.79 -0.66
C ASP A 97 -6.15 11.40 0.47
N ARG A 98 -6.71 11.42 1.68
CA ARG A 98 -6.02 11.92 2.88
C ARG A 98 -4.76 11.12 3.21
N ARG A 99 -4.85 9.77 3.30
CA ARG A 99 -3.68 8.94 3.65
C ARG A 99 -2.63 8.93 2.54
N TYR A 100 -3.07 8.82 1.29
CA TYR A 100 -2.18 8.75 0.13
C TYR A 100 -1.37 10.02 0.01
N ARG A 101 -1.98 11.19 0.23
CA ARG A 101 -1.25 12.46 0.22
C ARG A 101 -0.03 12.43 1.14
N ASN A 102 -0.19 11.96 2.37
CA ASN A 102 0.93 11.86 3.32
C ASN A 102 1.98 10.86 2.87
N TYR A 103 1.56 9.66 2.46
CA TYR A 103 2.49 8.64 2.02
C TYR A 103 3.24 9.04 0.74
N PHE A 104 2.57 9.65 -0.24
CA PHE A 104 3.21 10.19 -1.43
C PHE A 104 4.15 11.35 -1.12
N THR A 105 3.77 12.27 -0.22
CA THR A 105 4.66 13.36 0.19
C THR A 105 5.92 12.80 0.84
N ALA A 106 5.80 11.85 1.77
CA ALA A 106 6.94 11.17 2.39
C ALA A 106 7.82 10.43 1.38
N TYR A 107 7.19 9.67 0.48
CA TYR A 107 7.87 8.92 -0.57
C TYR A 107 8.61 9.85 -1.53
N ASN A 108 7.99 10.94 -1.96
CA ASN A 108 8.60 11.93 -2.85
C ASN A 108 9.77 12.66 -2.18
N MET A 109 9.69 12.92 -0.87
CA MET A 109 10.82 13.45 -0.10
C MET A 109 12.02 12.49 -0.11
N TRP A 110 11.76 11.18 0.07
CA TRP A 110 12.78 10.15 0.03
C TRP A 110 13.39 9.96 -1.36
N ILE A 111 12.57 9.93 -2.42
CA ILE A 111 13.06 9.83 -3.81
C ILE A 111 13.93 11.02 -4.19
N LYS A 112 13.58 12.23 -3.74
CA LYS A 112 14.40 13.43 -3.97
C LYS A 112 15.69 13.43 -3.15
N ASN A 113 15.66 12.92 -1.93
CA ASN A 113 16.82 12.80 -1.06
C ASN A 113 16.69 11.55 -0.15
N PRO A 114 17.50 10.50 -0.38
CA PRO A 114 17.43 9.26 0.39
C PRO A 114 17.58 9.42 1.90
N GLN A 115 18.22 10.50 2.39
CA GLN A 115 18.33 10.79 3.83
C GLN A 115 16.96 11.08 4.48
N ASN A 116 15.95 11.42 3.68
CA ASN A 116 14.59 11.69 4.14
C ASN A 116 13.75 10.42 4.34
N GLY A 117 14.32 9.22 4.22
CA GLY A 117 13.56 7.96 4.40
C GLY A 117 12.80 7.88 5.74
N HIS A 118 13.34 8.51 6.78
CA HIS A 118 12.68 8.61 8.09
C HIS A 118 11.30 9.27 8.04
N MET A 119 11.00 10.14 7.07
CA MET A 119 9.68 10.75 6.89
C MET A 119 8.60 9.70 6.54
N ILE A 120 8.97 8.65 5.81
CA ILE A 120 8.05 7.54 5.52
C ILE A 120 7.76 6.77 6.81
N GLY A 121 8.79 6.50 7.61
CA GLY A 121 8.63 5.85 8.91
C GLY A 121 7.76 6.67 9.86
N THR A 122 7.92 8.00 9.90
CA THR A 122 7.06 8.91 10.64
C THR A 122 5.60 8.78 10.21
N ALA A 123 5.32 8.83 8.90
CA ALA A 123 3.96 8.72 8.39
C ALA A 123 3.30 7.38 8.78
N ILE A 124 4.04 6.28 8.68
CA ILE A 124 3.55 4.95 9.05
C ILE A 124 3.27 4.85 10.55
N ILE A 125 4.17 5.34 11.39
CA ILE A 125 3.98 5.30 12.85
C ILE A 125 2.77 6.11 13.25
N GLU A 126 2.62 7.33 12.72
CA GLU A 126 1.45 8.15 13.04
C GLU A 126 0.17 7.48 12.59
N THR A 127 0.11 7.02 11.35
CA THR A 127 -1.15 6.49 10.81
C THR A 127 -1.50 5.11 11.37
N MET A 128 -0.53 4.22 11.54
CA MET A 128 -0.80 2.83 11.97
C MET A 128 -0.61 2.61 13.47
N LYS A 129 0.55 2.99 14.02
CA LYS A 129 0.85 2.72 15.43
C LYS A 129 0.08 3.65 16.36
N ASN A 130 0.01 4.93 16.01
CA ASN A 130 -0.69 5.94 16.81
C ASN A 130 -2.15 6.13 16.38
N LEU A 131 -2.61 5.40 15.35
CA LEU A 131 -3.97 5.49 14.79
C LEU A 131 -4.40 6.95 14.54
N ASN A 132 -3.49 7.75 13.99
CA ASN A 132 -3.70 9.16 13.66
C ASN A 132 -3.89 9.34 12.15
N PRO A 133 -5.09 9.10 11.62
CA PRO A 133 -5.38 9.22 10.19
C PRO A 133 -5.33 10.66 9.67
N ASN A 134 -5.36 11.64 10.57
CA ASN A 134 -5.34 13.07 10.29
C ASN A 134 -3.94 13.66 10.28
N PHE A 135 -2.90 12.85 10.56
CA PHE A 135 -1.52 13.29 10.48
C PHE A 135 -1.23 13.99 9.16
N SER A 136 -0.34 14.97 9.15
CA SER A 136 0.11 15.61 7.92
C SER A 136 1.55 16.09 8.05
N LEU A 137 2.38 15.73 7.07
CA LEU A 137 3.76 16.23 6.97
C LEU A 137 3.82 17.72 6.61
N GLU A 138 2.73 18.28 6.09
CA GLU A 138 2.66 19.67 5.59
C GLU A 138 2.11 20.64 6.64
N LYS A 139 1.36 20.13 7.63
CA LYS A 139 0.75 20.93 8.70
C LYS A 139 1.52 20.68 9.99
N GLY A 140 2.55 21.49 10.23
CA GLY A 140 3.40 21.36 11.41
C GLY A 140 2.66 21.61 12.75
N PRO A 141 3.33 21.35 13.89
CA PRO A 141 4.67 20.75 14.01
C PRO A 141 4.65 19.24 13.75
N LEU A 142 5.75 18.72 13.22
CA LEU A 142 5.92 17.27 13.09
C LEU A 142 5.95 16.60 14.48
N PRO A 143 5.35 15.41 14.62
CA PRO A 143 5.34 14.68 15.87
C PRO A 143 6.77 14.30 16.28
N LEU A 144 7.02 14.31 17.59
CA LEU A 144 8.29 13.88 18.17
C LEU A 144 8.34 12.35 18.18
N ILE A 145 8.66 11.76 17.04
CA ILE A 145 8.94 10.33 16.92
C ILE A 145 10.43 10.10 17.12
N GLY A 146 10.78 9.16 17.99
CA GLY A 146 12.18 8.80 18.24
C GLY A 146 12.86 8.34 16.94
N ALA A 147 14.11 8.77 16.71
CA ALA A 147 14.84 8.45 15.48
C ALA A 147 14.91 6.93 15.20
N MET A 148 15.04 6.11 16.25
CA MET A 148 15.03 4.65 16.12
C MET A 148 13.67 4.11 15.66
N GLU A 149 12.57 4.68 16.14
CA GLU A 149 11.23 4.26 15.72
C GLU A 149 10.99 4.65 14.26
N ALA A 150 11.28 5.90 13.89
CA ALA A 150 11.18 6.34 12.50
C ALA A 150 12.04 5.47 11.56
N HIS A 151 13.22 5.03 12.01
CA HIS A 151 14.05 4.09 11.26
C HIS A 151 13.41 2.70 11.13
N LYS A 152 12.83 2.14 12.21
CA LYS A 152 12.05 0.89 12.15
C LYS A 152 10.88 1.00 11.16
N GLY A 153 10.15 2.12 11.19
CA GLY A 153 9.07 2.42 10.24
C GLY A 153 9.55 2.45 8.79
N PHE A 154 10.71 3.03 8.54
CA PHE A 154 11.31 3.03 7.21
C PHE A 154 11.74 1.62 6.76
N LEU A 155 12.38 0.83 7.62
CA LEU A 155 12.77 -0.56 7.30
C LEU A 155 11.55 -1.45 7.04
N PHE A 156 10.48 -1.25 7.82
CA PHE A 156 9.19 -1.87 7.59
C PHE A 156 8.64 -1.52 6.20
N PHE A 157 8.64 -0.23 5.84
CA PHE A 157 8.23 0.22 4.51
C PHE A 157 9.05 -0.47 3.42
N THR A 158 10.38 -0.43 3.48
CA THR A 158 11.22 -0.98 2.41
C THR A 158 11.01 -2.48 2.23
N SER A 159 10.87 -3.22 3.32
CA SER A 159 10.62 -4.67 3.29
C SER A 159 9.25 -5.00 2.68
N THR A 160 8.23 -4.24 3.06
CA THR A 160 6.87 -4.41 2.56
C THR A 160 6.74 -3.99 1.10
N PHE A 161 7.43 -2.92 0.73
CA PHE A 161 7.51 -2.46 -0.65
C PHE A 161 8.22 -3.50 -1.53
N GLU A 162 9.36 -4.05 -1.11
CA GLU A 162 10.05 -5.10 -1.87
C GLU A 162 9.19 -6.36 -2.04
N LEU A 163 8.46 -6.75 -0.99
CA LEU A 163 7.52 -7.86 -1.06
C LEU A 163 6.42 -7.59 -2.09
N SER A 164 5.81 -6.41 -2.08
CA SER A 164 4.78 -6.04 -3.05
C SER A 164 5.31 -6.04 -4.49
N LEU A 165 6.57 -5.63 -4.69
CA LEU A 165 7.25 -5.72 -5.99
C LEU A 165 7.33 -7.17 -6.49
N LYS A 166 7.73 -8.09 -5.63
CA LYS A 166 7.83 -9.52 -5.97
C LYS A 166 6.46 -10.08 -6.35
N MET A 167 5.44 -9.81 -5.55
CA MET A 167 4.07 -10.28 -5.78
C MET A 167 3.51 -9.80 -7.12
N ILE A 168 3.63 -8.50 -7.42
CA ILE A 168 3.21 -7.94 -8.72
C ILE A 168 4.07 -8.50 -9.86
N GLY A 169 5.37 -8.68 -9.65
CA GLY A 169 6.29 -9.30 -10.60
C GLY A 169 5.81 -10.69 -11.04
N PHE A 170 5.42 -11.55 -10.10
CA PHE A 170 4.88 -12.88 -10.39
C PHE A 170 3.62 -12.84 -11.25
N ILE A 171 2.73 -11.87 -11.04
CA ILE A 171 1.54 -11.68 -11.89
C ILE A 171 1.98 -11.27 -13.30
N LYS A 172 2.85 -10.27 -13.42
CA LYS A 172 3.35 -9.78 -14.71
C LYS A 172 4.13 -10.84 -15.49
N ASP A 173 4.77 -11.79 -14.82
CA ASP A 173 5.50 -12.89 -15.48
C ASP A 173 4.55 -13.95 -16.06
N LYS A 174 3.35 -14.09 -15.49
CA LYS A 174 2.34 -15.08 -15.93
C LYS A 174 1.36 -14.51 -16.96
N TYR A 175 1.09 -13.20 -16.90
CA TYR A 175 0.01 -12.59 -17.65
C TYR A 175 0.46 -11.42 -18.53
N THR A 176 -0.21 -11.26 -19.66
CA THR A 176 -0.15 -10.06 -20.50
C THR A 176 -1.48 -9.34 -20.35
N VAL A 177 -1.45 -8.08 -19.94
CA VAL A 177 -2.67 -7.29 -19.73
C VAL A 177 -3.03 -6.56 -21.01
N GLU A 178 -4.26 -6.72 -21.48
CA GLU A 178 -4.73 -6.03 -22.68
C GLU A 178 -5.01 -4.55 -22.37
N GLY A 179 -4.50 -3.64 -23.20
CA GLY A 179 -4.72 -2.20 -23.03
C GLY A 179 -3.76 -1.47 -22.09
N LEU A 180 -2.66 -2.13 -21.67
CA LEU A 180 -1.47 -1.54 -21.05
C LEU A 180 -0.23 -1.79 -21.89
#